data_AF-A0A3Q2WNB8-F1
#
_entry.id   AF-A0A3Q2WNB8-F1
#
_cell.length_a   1.000
_cell.length_b   1.000
_cell.length_c   1.000
_cell.angle_alpha   90.00
_cell.angle_beta   90.00
_cell.angle_gamma   90.00
#
_symmetry.space_group_name_H-M   'P 1'
#
loop_
_entity.id
_entity.type
_entity.pdbx_description
1 polymer ?
#
loop_
_entity_poly.entity_id
_entity_poly.type
_entity_poly.pdbx_seq_one_letter_code
_entity_poly.pdbx_strand_id
1 'polypeptide(L)'
;MGKKEEEEVIRIAKKIDKMAQKKNGAGALDLLKELRSIPMTLELLQSTRIGMSVNAIRKQSTDEEVTSLAKSLIKSWKKLLDEPGAGDKTSEEKRKEQSTPVVSPSQGSPEAKEESSSSSNSSSKSEPSEVAPNTLINTFPRAPSTSDSIRLKCREMLASALQTGDDYIAIGADCDELGAQIEECIFQEFKNTDMKYKNRVRSRISNLKDMKNPNLRRTVLCGSVTPERMAKMTAEEMASDELKEMRKNLTKEAVRDHQMATTGGTQTDLFTCGKCKGKSCTYTQVQTRSADEPMTTFVFCNECGNRWKFC
;
A
#
# COMPACT_ATOMS: atom_id res chain seq x y z
N MET A 1 35.79 -23.48 -1.92
CA MET A 1 35.45 -23.86 -0.54
C MET A 1 34.77 -25.22 -0.58
N GLY A 2 34.76 -25.96 0.52
CA GLY A 2 34.41 -27.38 0.56
C GLY A 2 32.97 -27.63 1.00
N LYS A 3 32.30 -28.59 0.37
CA LYS A 3 30.94 -29.04 0.72
C LYS A 3 30.73 -29.36 2.21
N LYS A 4 31.80 -29.75 2.92
CA LYS A 4 31.78 -29.95 4.38
C LYS A 4 31.46 -28.67 5.15
N GLU A 5 32.02 -27.53 4.73
CA GLU A 5 31.80 -26.22 5.34
C GLU A 5 30.34 -25.77 5.12
N GLU A 6 29.79 -26.05 3.94
CA GLU A 6 28.39 -25.80 3.57
C GLU A 6 27.42 -26.65 4.41
N GLU A 7 27.67 -27.96 4.53
CA GLU A 7 26.91 -28.88 5.38
C GLU A 7 26.97 -28.48 6.88
N GLU A 8 28.11 -27.98 7.34
CA GLU A 8 28.31 -27.50 8.71
C GLU A 8 27.49 -26.23 9.00
N VAL A 9 27.52 -25.26 8.09
CA VAL A 9 26.67 -24.05 8.16
C VAL A 9 25.19 -24.42 8.16
N ILE A 10 24.75 -25.37 7.31
CA ILE A 10 23.36 -25.86 7.29
C ILE A 10 22.99 -26.57 8.62
N ARG A 11 23.94 -27.32 9.21
CA ARG A 11 23.76 -27.99 10.51
C ARG A 11 23.65 -26.98 11.65
N ILE A 12 24.50 -25.96 11.69
CA ILE A 12 24.48 -24.88 12.68
C ILE A 12 23.18 -24.07 12.53
N ALA A 13 22.77 -23.73 11.31
CA ALA A 13 21.53 -23.01 11.06
C ALA A 13 20.30 -23.76 11.59
N LYS A 14 20.20 -25.08 11.34
CA LYS A 14 19.13 -25.93 11.88
C LYS A 14 19.14 -26.03 13.41
N LYS A 15 20.31 -25.96 14.07
CA LYS A 15 20.40 -25.86 15.55
C LYS A 15 19.91 -24.49 16.03
N ILE A 16 20.39 -23.40 15.44
CA ILE A 16 20.06 -22.02 15.81
C ILE A 16 18.56 -21.73 15.63
N ASP A 17 17.95 -22.17 14.54
CA ASP A 17 16.50 -22.00 14.33
C ASP A 17 15.68 -22.81 15.34
N LYS A 18 16.10 -24.03 15.67
CA LYS A 18 15.46 -24.87 16.70
C LYS A 18 15.57 -24.27 18.11
N MET A 19 16.65 -23.53 18.41
CA MET A 19 16.79 -22.76 19.66
C MET A 19 15.92 -21.49 19.66
N ALA A 20 15.81 -20.80 18.52
CA ALA A 20 14.91 -19.66 18.35
C ALA A 20 13.45 -20.06 18.57
N GLN A 21 12.98 -21.10 17.88
CA GLN A 21 11.62 -21.64 18.04
C GLN A 21 11.31 -22.08 19.49
N LYS A 22 12.30 -22.66 20.19
CA LYS A 22 12.15 -23.12 21.58
C LYS A 22 12.39 -22.05 22.66
N LYS A 23 12.71 -20.80 22.28
CA LYS A 23 13.07 -19.70 23.19
C LYS A 23 14.20 -20.04 24.19
N ASN A 24 15.08 -20.98 23.85
CA ASN A 24 16.18 -21.39 24.73
C ASN A 24 17.50 -20.77 24.25
N GLY A 25 18.18 -20.02 25.11
CA GLY A 25 19.48 -19.40 24.82
C GLY A 25 20.70 -20.27 25.15
N ALA A 26 20.53 -21.36 25.91
CA ALA A 26 21.64 -22.20 26.34
C ALA A 26 22.37 -22.85 25.14
N GLY A 27 23.67 -22.59 25.02
CA GLY A 27 24.50 -23.03 23.89
C GLY A 27 24.40 -22.15 22.62
N ALA A 28 23.58 -21.10 22.60
CA ALA A 28 23.51 -20.17 21.47
C ALA A 28 24.82 -19.38 21.28
N LEU A 29 25.51 -19.07 22.38
CA LEU A 29 26.77 -18.32 22.39
C LEU A 29 27.87 -19.06 21.60
N ASP A 30 28.04 -20.36 21.83
CA ASP A 30 29.08 -21.16 21.19
C ASP A 30 28.76 -21.43 19.71
N LEU A 31 27.49 -21.65 19.38
CA LEU A 31 27.03 -21.78 18.00
C LEU A 31 27.20 -20.47 17.20
N LEU A 32 27.15 -19.30 17.85
CA LEU A 32 27.49 -18.01 17.23
C LEU A 32 29.01 -17.78 17.10
N LYS A 33 29.83 -18.36 18.00
CA LYS A 33 31.30 -18.37 17.86
C LYS A 33 31.72 -19.27 16.69
N GLU A 34 31.20 -20.50 16.63
CA GLU A 34 31.42 -21.47 15.55
C GLU A 34 31.06 -20.89 14.18
N LEU A 35 29.90 -20.21 14.11
CA LEU A 35 29.42 -19.51 12.91
C LEU A 35 30.20 -18.23 12.56
N ARG A 36 31.01 -17.68 13.47
CA ARG A 36 31.92 -16.56 13.22
C ARG A 36 33.26 -17.01 12.61
N SER A 37 33.69 -18.24 12.90
CA SER A 37 34.91 -18.82 12.31
C SER A 37 34.76 -19.23 10.84
N ILE A 38 33.54 -19.50 10.37
CA ILE A 38 33.29 -19.96 8.99
C ILE A 38 33.06 -18.77 8.05
N PRO A 39 33.76 -18.68 6.89
CA PRO A 39 33.51 -17.62 5.90
C PRO A 39 32.14 -17.80 5.23
N MET A 40 31.18 -16.94 5.60
CA MET A 40 29.81 -16.94 5.06
C MET A 40 29.79 -16.45 3.60
N THR A 41 29.20 -17.22 2.69
CA THR A 41 28.90 -16.79 1.31
C THR A 41 27.46 -16.29 1.17
N LEU A 42 27.20 -15.47 0.15
CA LEU A 42 25.87 -14.93 -0.17
C LEU A 42 24.84 -16.04 -0.46
N GLU A 43 25.24 -17.08 -1.19
CA GLU A 43 24.41 -18.24 -1.52
C GLU A 43 24.00 -19.04 -0.27
N LEU A 44 24.94 -19.28 0.66
CA LEU A 44 24.64 -19.92 1.95
C LEU A 44 23.73 -19.04 2.82
N LEU A 45 23.92 -17.72 2.80
CA LEU A 45 23.11 -16.76 3.57
C LEU A 45 21.65 -16.75 3.11
N GLN A 46 21.43 -16.77 1.79
CA GLN A 46 20.09 -16.80 1.19
C GLN A 46 19.41 -18.17 1.38
N SER A 47 20.10 -19.27 1.05
CA SER A 47 19.54 -20.63 1.10
C SER A 47 19.20 -21.10 2.53
N THR A 48 20.04 -20.81 3.51
CA THR A 48 19.79 -21.20 4.92
C THR A 48 18.87 -20.25 5.66
N ARG A 49 18.73 -18.99 5.19
CA ARG A 49 18.05 -17.88 5.87
C ARG A 49 18.55 -17.62 7.31
N ILE A 50 19.80 -18.01 7.62
CA ILE A 50 20.41 -17.94 8.97
C ILE A 50 20.34 -16.54 9.62
N GLY A 51 20.36 -15.48 8.81
CA GLY A 51 20.17 -14.10 9.30
C GLY A 51 18.86 -13.88 10.05
N MET A 52 17.78 -14.59 9.69
CA MET A 52 16.50 -14.51 10.40
C MET A 52 16.59 -15.18 11.79
N SER A 53 17.13 -16.40 11.85
CA SER A 53 17.23 -17.18 13.09
C SER A 53 18.21 -16.55 14.08
N VAL A 54 19.34 -15.99 13.61
CA VAL A 54 20.27 -15.21 14.46
C VAL A 54 19.64 -13.90 14.94
N ASN A 55 18.84 -13.22 14.10
CA ASN A 55 18.08 -12.04 14.52
C ASN A 55 16.96 -12.39 15.53
N ALA A 56 16.42 -13.61 15.51
CA ALA A 56 15.49 -14.11 16.51
C ALA A 56 16.19 -14.43 17.85
N ILE A 57 17.35 -15.11 17.81
CA ILE A 57 18.22 -15.28 19.00
C ILE A 57 18.53 -13.92 19.64
N ARG A 58 18.93 -12.92 18.85
CA ARG A 58 19.19 -11.53 19.27
C ARG A 58 17.95 -10.74 19.73
N LYS A 59 16.73 -11.28 19.59
CA LYS A 59 15.48 -10.71 20.14
C LYS A 59 15.03 -11.42 21.41
N GLN A 60 15.50 -12.66 21.68
CA GLN A 60 15.02 -13.49 22.80
C GLN A 60 16.06 -13.72 23.91
N SER A 61 17.35 -13.66 23.60
CA SER A 61 18.42 -13.84 24.59
C SER A 61 18.57 -12.59 25.44
N THR A 62 18.66 -12.78 26.75
CA THR A 62 19.00 -11.75 27.74
C THR A 62 20.49 -11.45 27.81
N ASP A 63 21.33 -12.32 27.25
CA ASP A 63 22.78 -12.26 27.38
C ASP A 63 23.40 -11.21 26.42
N GLU A 64 24.20 -10.30 26.97
CA GLU A 64 24.81 -9.21 26.20
C GLU A 64 25.89 -9.71 25.22
N GLU A 65 26.62 -10.77 25.55
CA GLU A 65 27.59 -11.39 24.65
C GLU A 65 26.90 -12.03 23.43
N VAL A 66 25.83 -12.81 23.65
CA VAL A 66 25.02 -13.40 22.57
C VAL A 66 24.43 -12.29 21.69
N THR A 67 23.90 -11.25 22.32
CA THR A 67 23.31 -10.09 21.64
C THR A 67 24.33 -9.31 20.81
N SER A 68 25.54 -9.08 21.33
CA SER A 68 26.60 -8.33 20.64
C SER A 68 27.26 -9.14 19.52
N LEU A 69 27.53 -10.43 19.73
CA LEU A 69 28.02 -11.33 18.68
C LEU A 69 27.01 -11.45 17.52
N ALA A 70 25.72 -11.64 17.83
CA ALA A 70 24.67 -11.67 16.81
C ALA A 70 24.51 -10.33 16.07
N LYS A 71 24.62 -9.18 16.74
CA LYS A 71 24.69 -7.85 16.07
C LYS A 71 25.87 -7.76 15.11
N SER A 72 27.04 -8.26 15.53
CA SER A 72 28.27 -8.23 14.73
C SER A 72 28.16 -9.09 13.46
N LEU A 73 27.67 -10.33 13.60
CA LEU A 73 27.42 -11.24 12.47
C LEU A 73 26.41 -10.68 11.47
N ILE A 74 25.29 -10.13 11.94
CA ILE A 74 24.29 -9.50 11.07
C ILE A 74 24.90 -8.29 10.33
N LYS A 75 25.81 -7.54 10.96
CA LYS A 75 26.50 -6.40 10.32
C LYS A 75 27.52 -6.84 9.27
N SER A 76 28.30 -7.91 9.51
CA SER A 76 29.23 -8.43 8.51
C SER A 76 28.48 -9.05 7.32
N TRP A 77 27.39 -9.78 7.55
CA TRP A 77 26.56 -10.33 6.48
C TRP A 77 25.81 -9.26 5.67
N LYS A 78 25.34 -8.17 6.30
CA LYS A 78 24.84 -7.01 5.55
C LYS A 78 25.92 -6.40 4.65
N LYS A 79 27.16 -6.25 5.14
CA LYS A 79 28.27 -5.76 4.30
C LYS A 79 28.58 -6.68 3.09
N LEU A 80 28.27 -7.97 3.17
CA LEU A 80 28.37 -8.91 2.03
C LEU A 80 27.18 -8.84 1.06
N LEU A 81 26.14 -8.06 1.38
CA LEU A 81 25.00 -7.72 0.52
C LEU A 81 25.05 -6.26 0.01
N ASP A 82 25.85 -5.40 0.66
CA ASP A 82 26.05 -3.98 0.31
C ASP A 82 27.23 -3.75 -0.69
N GLU A 83 27.81 -4.80 -1.28
CA GLU A 83 28.49 -4.68 -2.59
C GLU A 83 27.45 -4.21 -3.64
N PRO A 84 27.83 -3.42 -4.66
CA PRO A 84 26.88 -2.61 -5.44
C PRO A 84 26.00 -3.41 -6.42
N GLY A 85 25.04 -4.17 -5.88
CA GLY A 85 24.16 -5.10 -6.57
C GLY A 85 22.76 -5.20 -5.96
N ALA A 86 22.01 -4.10 -6.01
CA ALA A 86 20.56 -4.00 -5.76
C ALA A 86 20.01 -4.28 -4.33
N GLY A 87 19.94 -3.22 -3.51
CA GLY A 87 18.67 -2.82 -2.88
C GLY A 87 18.21 -3.51 -1.57
N ASP A 88 18.80 -3.13 -0.43
CA ASP A 88 18.07 -3.07 0.86
C ASP A 88 17.11 -1.86 0.80
N LYS A 89 15.86 -1.91 1.28
CA LYS A 89 15.60 -1.91 2.73
C LYS A 89 14.25 -2.52 3.17
N THR A 90 14.39 -3.59 3.96
CA THR A 90 13.70 -3.85 5.23
C THR A 90 12.22 -3.47 5.40
N SER A 91 11.36 -4.49 5.32
CA SER A 91 10.44 -4.95 6.38
C SER A 91 9.82 -3.93 7.36
N GLU A 92 8.49 -3.82 7.32
CA GLU A 92 7.65 -3.39 8.46
C GLU A 92 7.65 -4.42 9.61
N GLU A 93 7.28 -4.00 10.83
CA GLU A 93 6.51 -4.87 11.74
C GLU A 93 5.41 -4.09 12.52
N LYS A 94 4.16 -4.49 12.23
CA LYS A 94 2.99 -4.63 13.11
C LYS A 94 2.37 -3.43 13.86
N ARG A 95 1.09 -3.26 13.51
CA ARG A 95 -0.01 -2.71 14.34
C ARG A 95 -0.26 -3.48 15.65
N LYS A 96 -0.73 -2.73 16.64
CA LYS A 96 -1.89 -2.98 17.54
C LYS A 96 -2.61 -1.60 17.69
N GLU A 97 -3.89 -1.45 18.03
CA GLU A 97 -4.91 -2.41 18.47
C GLU A 97 -6.36 -1.98 18.09
N GLN A 98 -7.25 -2.95 18.18
CA GLN A 98 -8.72 -2.99 18.38
C GLN A 98 -9.64 -1.73 18.42
N SER A 99 -10.83 -1.95 17.83
CA SER A 99 -12.20 -1.62 18.32
C SER A 99 -12.77 -0.19 18.35
N THR A 100 -13.73 0.05 17.44
CA THR A 100 -14.83 1.03 17.53
C THR A 100 -16.04 0.48 18.31
N PRO A 101 -16.93 1.35 18.85
CA PRO A 101 -18.25 1.60 18.21
C PRO A 101 -18.39 3.08 17.70
N VAL A 102 -19.07 3.43 16.60
CA VAL A 102 -20.55 3.47 16.33
C VAL A 102 -21.25 4.56 17.19
N VAL A 103 -22.02 5.56 16.71
CA VAL A 103 -22.76 5.91 15.44
C VAL A 103 -22.29 7.32 14.98
N SER A 104 -22.20 7.80 13.72
CA SER A 104 -23.16 8.00 12.59
C SER A 104 -24.42 8.85 12.93
N PRO A 105 -25.07 9.58 11.98
CA PRO A 105 -24.73 9.86 10.56
C PRO A 105 -24.95 11.34 10.09
N SER A 106 -24.79 11.58 8.77
CA SER A 106 -25.46 12.60 7.91
C SER A 106 -25.26 14.11 8.20
N GLN A 107 -24.66 14.90 7.29
CA GLN A 107 -25.12 15.40 5.98
C GLN A 107 -26.09 16.60 6.05
N GLY A 108 -25.73 17.70 5.39
CA GLY A 108 -26.57 18.90 5.22
C GLY A 108 -25.76 20.10 4.72
N SER A 109 -26.04 20.57 3.50
CA SER A 109 -25.37 21.68 2.80
C SER A 109 -26.42 22.33 1.88
N PRO A 110 -26.25 23.57 1.39
CA PRO A 110 -25.70 24.79 2.00
C PRO A 110 -26.75 25.95 1.98
N GLU A 111 -26.33 27.19 2.29
CA GLU A 111 -26.94 28.47 1.85
C GLU A 111 -28.39 28.78 2.32
N ALA A 112 -28.88 30.03 2.32
CA ALA A 112 -28.24 31.35 2.49
C ALA A 112 -29.35 32.37 2.88
N LYS A 113 -29.01 33.49 3.53
CA LYS A 113 -29.81 34.73 3.45
C LYS A 113 -29.07 35.99 3.92
N GLU A 114 -29.35 37.07 3.21
CA GLU A 114 -29.10 38.49 3.54
C GLU A 114 -29.86 38.87 4.86
N GLU A 115 -29.69 40.03 5.51
CA GLU A 115 -29.37 41.39 5.02
C GLU A 115 -28.68 42.28 6.08
N SER A 116 -27.83 43.22 5.63
CA SER A 116 -27.54 44.56 6.21
C SER A 116 -27.08 44.70 7.70
N SER A 117 -26.10 45.56 8.04
CA SER A 117 -26.28 47.03 7.91
C SER A 117 -25.01 47.86 8.26
N SER A 118 -24.99 49.09 7.69
CA SER A 118 -24.29 50.31 8.14
C SER A 118 -22.76 50.36 8.39
N SER A 119 -22.06 50.87 7.36
CA SER A 119 -21.34 52.16 7.40
C SER A 119 -20.16 52.43 8.35
N SER A 120 -18.96 52.55 7.76
CA SER A 120 -18.14 53.79 7.77
C SER A 120 -17.03 53.72 6.71
N ASN A 121 -16.56 54.86 6.19
CA ASN A 121 -15.66 54.92 5.02
C ASN A 121 -14.74 56.16 5.05
N SER A 122 -13.41 55.98 4.93
CA SER A 122 -12.45 57.08 4.75
C SER A 122 -11.06 56.66 4.22
N SER A 123 -10.97 56.48 2.91
CA SER A 123 -9.90 56.99 2.01
C SER A 123 -8.38 56.88 2.33
N SER A 124 -7.71 56.06 1.50
CA SER A 124 -6.64 56.47 0.53
C SER A 124 -5.11 56.34 0.82
N LYS A 125 -4.42 55.75 -0.20
CA LYS A 125 -2.98 55.86 -0.59
C LYS A 125 -1.89 55.25 0.36
N SER A 126 -0.73 54.77 -0.12
CA SER A 126 -0.16 54.64 -1.48
C SER A 126 0.99 53.60 -1.60
N GLU A 127 1.21 53.09 -2.84
CA GLU A 127 2.40 52.39 -3.39
C GLU A 127 3.70 53.25 -3.29
N PRO A 128 4.95 52.69 -3.32
CA PRO A 128 5.50 52.05 -4.53
C PRO A 128 6.49 50.86 -4.42
N SER A 129 6.41 50.02 -5.46
CA SER A 129 7.44 49.28 -6.26
C SER A 129 8.92 49.79 -6.21
N GLU A 130 9.96 49.09 -6.69
CA GLU A 130 10.09 47.85 -7.51
C GLU A 130 10.91 46.75 -6.73
N VAL A 131 11.75 45.80 -7.22
CA VAL A 131 12.37 45.41 -8.52
C VAL A 131 12.72 43.89 -8.51
N ALA A 132 13.05 43.29 -9.67
CA ALA A 132 13.52 41.88 -9.78
C ALA A 132 14.50 41.64 -10.95
N PRO A 133 15.36 40.58 -10.90
CA PRO A 133 16.00 39.99 -12.07
C PRO A 133 15.25 38.72 -12.54
N ASN A 134 14.95 38.63 -13.84
CA ASN A 134 14.16 37.53 -14.40
C ASN A 134 14.93 36.19 -14.49
N THR A 135 14.28 35.08 -14.12
CA THR A 135 14.61 33.73 -14.61
C THR A 135 13.30 33.03 -14.98
N LEU A 136 13.24 32.40 -16.15
CA LEU A 136 11.99 31.96 -16.79
C LEU A 136 11.50 30.59 -16.24
N ILE A 137 10.76 30.61 -15.15
CA ILE A 137 9.98 29.47 -14.64
C ILE A 137 8.54 29.94 -14.36
N ASN A 138 7.54 29.09 -14.60
CA ASN A 138 6.15 29.36 -14.25
C ASN A 138 5.96 29.24 -12.72
N THR A 139 6.32 30.30 -12.00
CA THR A 139 6.21 30.36 -10.54
C THR A 139 4.74 30.44 -10.12
N PHE A 140 4.17 29.29 -9.76
CA PHE A 140 2.95 29.21 -8.95
C PHE A 140 3.10 30.07 -7.68
N PRO A 141 2.04 30.70 -7.16
CA PRO A 141 2.14 31.65 -6.05
C PRO A 141 2.83 31.03 -4.84
N ARG A 142 3.86 31.72 -4.36
CA ARG A 142 4.78 31.20 -3.34
C ARG A 142 4.06 30.76 -2.08
N ALA A 143 4.29 29.52 -1.64
CA ALA A 143 3.58 28.96 -0.50
C ALA A 143 3.84 29.80 0.77
N PRO A 144 2.79 30.22 1.51
CA PRO A 144 2.97 31.05 2.69
C PRO A 144 3.75 30.31 3.77
N SER A 145 4.62 31.03 4.49
CA SER A 145 5.42 30.47 5.58
C SER A 145 4.52 30.03 6.74
N THR A 146 4.57 28.74 7.09
CA THR A 146 3.78 28.18 8.20
C THR A 146 4.59 28.15 9.49
N SER A 147 3.94 28.48 10.62
CA SER A 147 4.55 28.49 11.95
C SER A 147 4.34 27.18 12.74
N ASP A 148 3.50 26.27 12.24
CA ASP A 148 3.21 24.99 12.88
C ASP A 148 4.34 23.97 12.63
N SER A 149 4.89 23.39 13.70
CA SER A 149 6.03 22.47 13.64
C SER A 149 5.70 21.12 12.98
N ILE A 150 4.44 20.68 13.02
CA ILE A 150 3.97 19.49 12.33
C ILE A 150 3.87 19.78 10.82
N ARG A 151 3.32 20.94 10.44
CA ARG A 151 3.25 21.38 9.04
C ARG A 151 4.64 21.56 8.44
N LEU A 152 5.56 22.23 9.14
CA LEU A 152 6.97 22.34 8.74
C LEU A 152 7.61 20.97 8.51
N LYS A 153 7.44 20.01 9.42
CA LYS A 153 7.97 18.65 9.24
C LYS A 153 7.30 17.89 8.09
N CYS A 154 6.01 18.15 7.83
CA CYS A 154 5.31 17.60 6.65
C CYS A 154 5.89 18.16 5.33
N ARG A 155 6.24 19.46 5.28
CA ARG A 155 6.91 20.06 4.11
C ARG A 155 8.27 19.44 3.85
N GLU A 156 9.11 19.35 4.88
CA GLU A 156 10.44 18.72 4.81
C GLU A 156 10.36 17.27 4.30
N MET A 157 9.39 16.49 4.80
CA MET A 157 9.20 15.10 4.36
C MET A 157 8.64 14.98 2.93
N LEU A 158 7.89 15.98 2.44
CA LEU A 158 7.44 16.05 1.04
C LEU A 158 8.58 16.46 0.10
N ALA A 159 9.40 17.44 0.49
CA ALA A 159 10.59 17.84 -0.27
C ALA A 159 11.60 16.70 -0.40
N SER A 160 11.90 15.98 0.69
CA SER A 160 12.73 14.77 0.67
C SER A 160 12.15 13.65 -0.22
N ALA A 161 10.83 13.58 -0.35
CA ALA A 161 10.17 12.65 -1.28
C ALA A 161 10.33 13.06 -2.76
N LEU A 162 10.31 14.37 -3.05
CA LEU A 162 10.56 14.93 -4.39
C LEU A 162 12.04 14.85 -4.80
N GLN A 163 12.96 14.96 -3.84
CA GLN A 163 14.41 14.81 -4.05
C GLN A 163 14.84 13.35 -4.31
N THR A 164 13.97 12.36 -4.06
CA THR A 164 14.35 10.94 -4.15
C THR A 164 14.67 10.53 -5.59
N GLY A 165 15.93 10.18 -5.88
CA GLY A 165 16.36 9.71 -7.20
C GLY A 165 16.79 10.82 -8.17
N ASP A 166 17.12 12.01 -7.65
CA ASP A 166 17.88 13.08 -8.31
C ASP A 166 17.28 13.70 -9.59
N ASP A 167 16.08 13.27 -10.00
CA ASP A 167 15.32 13.81 -11.14
C ASP A 167 15.14 15.34 -11.07
N TYR A 168 15.06 15.89 -9.86
CA TYR A 168 14.92 17.33 -9.61
C TYR A 168 16.12 18.14 -10.09
N ILE A 169 17.33 17.57 -10.07
CA ILE A 169 18.56 18.23 -10.54
C ILE A 169 18.52 18.42 -12.05
N ALA A 170 17.99 17.43 -12.79
CA ALA A 170 17.84 17.50 -14.24
C ALA A 170 16.70 18.43 -14.70
N ILE A 171 15.72 18.68 -13.83
CA ILE A 171 14.55 19.53 -14.12
C ILE A 171 14.75 20.98 -13.62
N GLY A 172 15.61 21.20 -12.62
CA GLY A 172 15.86 22.51 -12.02
C GLY A 172 14.73 23.02 -11.11
N ALA A 173 13.89 22.12 -10.59
CA ALA A 173 12.74 22.46 -9.76
C ALA A 173 13.09 22.55 -8.27
N ASP A 174 12.57 23.57 -7.58
CA ASP A 174 12.67 23.71 -6.12
C ASP A 174 11.73 22.71 -5.42
N CYS A 175 12.32 21.65 -4.84
CA CYS A 175 11.60 20.63 -4.09
C CYS A 175 11.03 21.12 -2.75
N ASP A 176 11.65 22.13 -2.12
CA ASP A 176 11.20 22.67 -0.84
C ASP A 176 9.99 23.58 -1.03
N GLU A 177 10.00 24.44 -2.07
CA GLU A 177 8.83 25.20 -2.49
C GLU A 177 7.70 24.29 -2.99
N LEU A 178 7.98 23.32 -3.87
CA LEU A 178 6.95 22.41 -4.39
C LEU A 178 6.36 21.53 -3.27
N GLY A 179 7.19 21.09 -2.31
CA GLY A 179 6.74 20.41 -1.10
C GLY A 179 5.86 21.29 -0.21
N ALA A 180 6.18 22.58 -0.09
CA ALA A 180 5.37 23.56 0.62
C ALA A 180 4.02 23.85 -0.06
N GLN A 181 3.99 23.97 -1.38
CA GLN A 181 2.76 24.17 -2.15
C GLN A 181 1.82 22.95 -2.05
N ILE A 182 2.35 21.72 -2.16
CA ILE A 182 1.56 20.49 -1.97
C ILE A 182 1.01 20.40 -0.54
N GLU A 183 1.81 20.77 0.47
CA GLU A 183 1.36 20.78 1.87
C GLU A 183 0.26 21.81 2.12
N GLU A 184 0.38 23.03 1.58
CA GLU A 184 -0.65 24.07 1.74
C GLU A 184 -1.96 23.68 1.05
N CYS A 185 -1.90 23.08 -0.15
CA CYS A 185 -3.10 22.57 -0.82
C CYS A 185 -3.80 21.44 -0.03
N ILE A 186 -3.03 20.58 0.67
CA ILE A 186 -3.61 19.57 1.58
C ILE A 186 -4.16 20.24 2.85
N PHE A 187 -3.46 21.21 3.41
CA PHE A 187 -3.94 21.93 4.60
C PHE A 187 -5.21 22.73 4.32
N GLN A 188 -5.35 23.35 3.15
CA GLN A 188 -6.55 24.11 2.77
C GLN A 188 -7.81 23.23 2.64
N GLU A 189 -7.65 21.93 2.35
CA GLU A 189 -8.75 20.94 2.34
C GLU A 189 -9.21 20.55 3.75
N PHE A 190 -8.28 20.31 4.68
CA PHE A 190 -8.59 19.80 6.03
C PHE A 190 -8.68 20.86 7.13
N LYS A 191 -7.99 22.00 6.95
CA LYS A 191 -7.82 23.14 7.88
C LYS A 191 -7.37 22.77 9.31
N ASN A 192 -6.82 21.58 9.50
CA ASN A 192 -6.43 21.03 10.79
C ASN A 192 -5.35 19.92 10.61
N THR A 193 -4.44 19.76 11.57
CA THR A 193 -3.33 18.79 11.56
C THR A 193 -3.72 17.39 12.08
N ASP A 194 -4.98 17.01 11.84
CA ASP A 194 -5.59 15.73 12.22
C ASP A 194 -4.93 14.50 11.57
N MET A 195 -5.24 13.30 12.07
CA MET A 195 -4.86 12.02 11.47
C MET A 195 -5.28 11.90 10.00
N LYS A 196 -6.41 12.49 9.56
CA LYS A 196 -6.80 12.52 8.14
C LYS A 196 -5.78 13.29 7.28
N TYR A 197 -5.39 14.50 7.70
CA TYR A 197 -4.32 15.28 7.08
C TYR A 197 -2.99 14.51 7.07
N LYS A 198 -2.57 13.95 8.22
CA LYS A 198 -1.31 13.18 8.33
C LYS A 198 -1.32 11.91 7.47
N ASN A 199 -2.48 11.27 7.29
CA ASN A 199 -2.66 10.12 6.39
C ASN A 199 -2.54 10.55 4.92
N ARG A 200 -3.14 11.70 4.52
CA ARG A 200 -3.02 12.24 3.17
C ARG A 200 -1.57 12.58 2.82
N VAL A 201 -0.85 13.30 3.71
CA VAL A 201 0.57 13.62 3.53
C VAL A 201 1.43 12.35 3.41
N ARG A 202 1.27 11.38 4.33
CA ARG A 202 1.99 10.09 4.24
C ARG A 202 1.67 9.32 2.95
N SER A 203 0.44 9.39 2.45
CA SER A 203 0.08 8.80 1.15
C SER A 203 0.84 9.46 -0.01
N ARG A 204 0.97 10.80 -0.04
CA ARG A 204 1.75 11.49 -1.09
C ARG A 204 3.23 11.12 -1.05
N ILE A 205 3.83 11.17 0.13
CA ILE A 205 5.23 10.74 0.37
C ILE A 205 5.45 9.32 -0.16
N SER A 206 4.52 8.39 0.12
CA SER A 206 4.62 7.00 -0.35
C SER A 206 4.54 6.82 -1.87
N ASN A 207 3.86 7.73 -2.60
CA ASN A 207 3.74 7.65 -4.05
C ASN A 207 4.90 8.37 -4.76
N LEU A 208 5.33 9.53 -4.27
CA LEU A 208 6.49 10.27 -4.81
C LEU A 208 7.81 9.48 -4.65
N LYS A 209 7.90 8.65 -3.61
CA LYS A 209 9.03 7.74 -3.34
C LYS A 209 8.91 6.37 -4.01
N ASP A 210 7.89 6.09 -4.82
CA ASP A 210 7.79 4.79 -5.49
C ASP A 210 8.85 4.65 -6.58
N MET A 211 9.80 3.73 -6.37
CA MET A 211 10.84 3.40 -7.35
C MET A 211 10.30 2.66 -8.59
N LYS A 212 9.07 2.15 -8.53
CA LYS A 212 8.37 1.55 -9.68
C LYS A 212 7.66 2.60 -10.55
N ASN A 213 7.51 3.84 -10.07
CA ASN A 213 6.89 4.93 -10.83
C ASN A 213 7.66 6.26 -10.70
N PRO A 214 8.92 6.34 -11.20
CA PRO A 214 9.66 7.61 -11.26
C PRO A 214 8.97 8.64 -12.16
N ASN A 215 8.14 8.19 -13.12
CA ASN A 215 7.43 9.09 -14.03
C ASN A 215 6.43 9.99 -13.28
N LEU A 216 5.68 9.49 -12.29
CA LEU A 216 4.80 10.35 -11.47
C LEU A 216 5.57 11.53 -10.85
N ARG A 217 6.75 11.25 -10.26
CA ARG A 217 7.60 12.29 -9.67
C ARG A 217 8.11 13.27 -10.72
N ARG A 218 8.55 12.80 -11.89
CA ARG A 218 8.97 13.65 -13.02
C ARG A 218 7.85 14.57 -13.52
N THR A 219 6.65 14.03 -13.70
CA THR A 219 5.46 14.79 -14.14
C THR A 219 5.03 15.85 -13.13
N VAL A 220 5.30 15.64 -11.84
CA VAL A 220 5.08 16.62 -10.76
C VAL A 220 6.19 17.68 -10.75
N LEU A 221 7.46 17.27 -10.82
CA LEU A 221 8.61 18.19 -10.88
C LEU A 221 8.58 19.11 -12.11
N CYS A 222 8.11 18.62 -13.27
CA CYS A 222 7.96 19.43 -14.48
C CYS A 222 6.64 20.23 -14.52
N GLY A 223 5.87 20.27 -13.44
CA GLY A 223 4.63 21.05 -13.31
C GLY A 223 3.42 20.54 -14.11
N SER A 224 3.53 19.39 -14.79
CA SER A 224 2.42 18.81 -15.57
C SER A 224 1.28 18.27 -14.70
N VAL A 225 1.58 17.85 -13.47
CA VAL A 225 0.59 17.67 -12.39
C VAL A 225 0.75 18.83 -11.40
N THR A 226 -0.26 19.68 -11.29
CA THR A 226 -0.23 20.83 -10.38
C THR A 226 -0.22 20.41 -8.91
N PRO A 227 0.30 21.24 -7.98
CA PRO A 227 0.29 20.96 -6.54
C PRO A 227 -1.11 20.66 -5.99
N GLU A 228 -2.13 21.37 -6.50
CA GLU A 228 -3.53 21.15 -6.12
C GLU A 228 -4.07 19.81 -6.64
N ARG A 229 -3.74 19.43 -7.89
CA ARG A 229 -4.13 18.13 -8.46
C ARG A 229 -3.47 16.99 -7.66
N MET A 230 -2.19 17.14 -7.32
CA MET A 230 -1.46 16.24 -6.42
C MET A 230 -2.09 16.19 -5.02
N ALA A 231 -2.47 17.33 -4.44
CA ALA A 231 -3.12 17.37 -3.13
C ALA A 231 -4.46 16.61 -3.11
N LYS A 232 -5.23 16.62 -4.20
CA LYS A 232 -6.58 16.03 -4.29
C LYS A 232 -6.65 14.60 -4.83
N MET A 233 -5.83 14.19 -5.81
CA MET A 233 -5.97 12.91 -6.54
C MET A 233 -5.92 11.64 -5.64
N THR A 234 -6.60 10.56 -6.01
CA THR A 234 -6.65 9.35 -5.19
C THR A 234 -5.33 8.56 -5.22
N ALA A 235 -5.13 7.68 -4.22
CA ALA A 235 -3.98 6.77 -4.19
C ALA A 235 -4.03 5.68 -5.27
N GLU A 236 -5.18 5.48 -5.90
CA GLU A 236 -5.37 4.57 -7.03
C GLU A 236 -5.03 5.27 -8.37
N GLU A 237 -5.34 6.57 -8.50
CA GLU A 237 -4.99 7.36 -9.68
C GLU A 237 -3.48 7.65 -9.82
N MET A 238 -2.72 7.65 -8.72
CA MET A 238 -1.26 7.86 -8.67
C MET A 238 -0.43 6.60 -8.97
N ALA A 239 -1.03 5.40 -8.96
CA ALA A 239 -0.31 4.18 -9.31
C ALA A 239 0.21 4.24 -10.76
N SER A 240 1.27 3.48 -11.08
CA SER A 240 1.75 3.37 -12.47
C SER A 240 0.62 2.92 -13.38
N ASP A 241 0.56 3.45 -14.61
CA ASP A 241 -0.60 3.26 -15.48
C ASP A 241 -0.85 1.78 -15.82
N GLU A 242 0.22 0.97 -15.89
CA GLU A 242 0.14 -0.49 -16.00
C GLU A 242 -0.56 -1.14 -14.78
N LEU A 243 -0.14 -0.80 -13.55
CA LEU A 243 -0.74 -1.35 -12.32
C LEU A 243 -2.17 -0.84 -12.10
N LYS A 244 -2.44 0.39 -12.54
CA LYS A 244 -3.75 1.04 -12.52
C LYS A 244 -4.72 0.36 -13.49
N GLU A 245 -4.30 0.08 -14.72
CA GLU A 245 -5.11 -0.66 -15.68
C GLU A 245 -5.26 -2.14 -15.30
N MET A 246 -4.22 -2.78 -14.74
CA MET A 246 -4.30 -4.14 -14.19
C MET A 246 -5.36 -4.24 -13.08
N ARG A 247 -5.33 -3.32 -12.09
CA ARG A 247 -6.35 -3.26 -11.03
C ARG A 247 -7.74 -3.00 -11.61
N LYS A 248 -7.86 -2.07 -12.56
CA LYS A 248 -9.11 -1.72 -13.22
C LYS A 248 -9.70 -2.90 -14.01
N ASN A 249 -8.87 -3.68 -14.70
CA ASN A 249 -9.34 -4.89 -15.39
C ASN A 249 -9.74 -5.99 -14.40
N LEU A 250 -8.91 -6.26 -13.38
CA LEU A 250 -9.21 -7.29 -12.37
C LEU A 250 -10.51 -6.98 -11.60
N THR A 251 -10.73 -5.71 -11.22
CA THR A 251 -12.00 -5.27 -10.59
C THR A 251 -13.18 -5.39 -11.57
N LYS A 252 -13.00 -5.03 -12.84
CA LYS A 252 -14.03 -5.18 -13.89
C LYS A 252 -14.36 -6.65 -14.18
N GLU A 253 -13.38 -7.55 -14.05
CA GLU A 253 -13.55 -9.00 -14.20
C GLU A 253 -14.22 -9.62 -12.97
N ALA A 254 -13.82 -9.24 -11.76
CA ALA A 254 -14.49 -9.67 -10.53
C ALA A 254 -15.97 -9.23 -10.52
N VAL A 255 -16.28 -7.98 -10.92
CA VAL A 255 -17.66 -7.50 -11.06
C VAL A 255 -18.44 -8.28 -12.13
N ARG A 256 -17.81 -8.60 -13.27
CA ARG A 256 -18.44 -9.42 -14.33
C ARG A 256 -18.75 -10.83 -13.84
N ASP A 257 -17.80 -11.47 -13.17
CA ASP A 257 -17.93 -12.82 -12.62
C ASP A 257 -19.05 -12.90 -11.56
N HIS A 258 -19.09 -11.95 -10.63
CA HIS A 258 -20.16 -11.85 -9.63
C HIS A 258 -21.53 -11.55 -10.25
N GLN A 259 -21.61 -10.89 -11.42
CA GLN A 259 -22.84 -10.71 -12.19
C GLN A 259 -23.22 -11.95 -13.02
N MET A 260 -22.27 -12.83 -13.32
CA MET A 260 -22.48 -14.07 -14.10
C MET A 260 -22.78 -15.30 -13.24
N ALA A 261 -22.77 -15.15 -11.91
CA ALA A 261 -23.18 -16.16 -10.92
C ALA A 261 -24.66 -16.54 -11.07
N THR A 262 -24.94 -17.38 -12.07
CA THR A 262 -26.28 -17.72 -12.52
C THR A 262 -26.94 -18.67 -11.53
N THR A 263 -27.96 -18.19 -10.80
CA THR A 263 -28.69 -18.94 -9.77
C THR A 263 -29.68 -19.97 -10.35
N GLY A 264 -29.17 -20.85 -11.21
CA GLY A 264 -29.86 -22.03 -11.72
C GLY A 264 -29.48 -23.30 -10.97
N GLY A 265 -30.34 -24.31 -11.03
CA GLY A 265 -29.98 -25.68 -10.65
C GLY A 265 -29.06 -26.35 -11.67
N THR A 266 -28.98 -27.68 -11.64
CA THR A 266 -28.20 -28.46 -12.61
C THR A 266 -28.79 -28.36 -14.02
N GLN A 267 -28.02 -27.79 -14.95
CA GLN A 267 -28.38 -27.76 -16.37
C GLN A 267 -28.37 -29.19 -16.96
N THR A 268 -29.27 -29.46 -17.90
CA THR A 268 -29.47 -30.79 -18.48
C THR A 268 -30.19 -30.75 -19.83
N ASP A 269 -29.74 -31.58 -20.77
CA ASP A 269 -30.42 -31.81 -22.06
C ASP A 269 -31.33 -33.05 -22.05
N LEU A 270 -31.47 -33.73 -20.90
CA LEU A 270 -32.33 -34.93 -20.76
C LEU A 270 -33.82 -34.62 -20.96
N PHE A 271 -34.23 -33.36 -20.73
CA PHE A 271 -35.63 -32.93 -20.85
C PHE A 271 -35.80 -32.04 -22.09
N THR A 272 -36.76 -32.40 -22.96
CA THR A 272 -37.16 -31.56 -24.10
C THR A 272 -38.38 -30.74 -23.72
N CYS A 273 -38.36 -29.43 -23.97
CA CYS A 273 -39.44 -28.55 -23.56
C CYS A 273 -40.67 -28.65 -24.48
N GLY A 274 -41.86 -28.93 -23.91
CA GLY A 274 -43.11 -29.02 -24.67
C GLY A 274 -43.58 -27.73 -25.38
N LYS A 275 -42.99 -26.55 -25.07
CA LYS A 275 -43.32 -25.28 -25.74
C LYS A 275 -42.38 -24.95 -26.90
N CYS A 276 -41.09 -24.74 -26.62
CA CYS A 276 -40.11 -24.37 -27.66
C CYS A 276 -39.48 -25.55 -28.41
N LYS A 277 -39.66 -26.79 -27.92
CA LYS A 277 -38.97 -28.02 -28.38
C LYS A 277 -37.44 -28.03 -28.22
N GLY A 278 -36.85 -26.97 -27.66
CA GLY A 278 -35.45 -26.97 -27.26
C GLY A 278 -35.18 -27.86 -26.04
N LYS A 279 -33.89 -28.09 -25.80
CA LYS A 279 -33.39 -29.00 -24.77
C LYS A 279 -32.70 -28.29 -23.60
N SER A 280 -32.38 -27.00 -23.72
CA SER A 280 -31.71 -26.28 -22.64
C SER A 280 -32.64 -26.13 -21.43
N CYS A 281 -32.54 -27.10 -20.53
CA CYS A 281 -33.31 -27.18 -19.32
C CYS A 281 -32.39 -27.16 -18.10
N THR A 282 -33.00 -26.85 -16.96
CA THR A 282 -32.38 -26.82 -15.65
C THR A 282 -33.31 -27.58 -14.71
N TYR A 283 -32.77 -28.54 -13.96
CA TYR A 283 -33.56 -29.35 -13.03
C TYR A 283 -33.17 -29.11 -11.57
N THR A 284 -34.11 -29.41 -10.67
CA THR A 284 -33.89 -29.38 -9.22
C THR A 284 -34.80 -30.43 -8.58
N GLN A 285 -34.22 -31.35 -7.84
CA GLN A 285 -34.95 -32.39 -7.11
C GLN A 285 -35.26 -31.90 -5.70
N VAL A 286 -36.54 -31.99 -5.31
CA VAL A 286 -37.02 -31.55 -4.00
C VAL A 286 -38.02 -32.58 -3.47
N GLN A 287 -37.86 -33.00 -2.22
CA GLN A 287 -38.86 -33.82 -1.53
C GLN A 287 -39.98 -32.91 -1.02
N THR A 288 -41.08 -32.81 -1.77
CA THR A 288 -42.22 -31.93 -1.48
C THR A 288 -43.39 -32.65 -0.80
N ARG A 289 -43.17 -33.86 -0.30
CA ARG A 289 -44.18 -34.78 0.25
C ARG A 289 -43.58 -35.65 1.36
N SER A 290 -44.39 -36.53 1.95
CA SER A 290 -44.00 -37.49 3.01
C SER A 290 -42.76 -38.32 2.65
N ALA A 291 -42.11 -38.88 3.69
CA ALA A 291 -40.89 -39.69 3.54
C ALA A 291 -41.07 -40.90 2.61
N ASP A 292 -42.30 -41.43 2.52
CA ASP A 292 -42.68 -42.61 1.73
C ASP A 292 -42.86 -42.32 0.22
N GLU A 293 -42.84 -41.04 -0.21
CA GLU A 293 -42.91 -40.66 -1.62
C GLU A 293 -41.54 -40.23 -2.20
N PRO A 294 -41.22 -40.60 -3.45
CA PRO A 294 -39.94 -40.27 -4.07
C PRO A 294 -39.78 -38.76 -4.35
N MET A 295 -38.52 -38.33 -4.49
CA MET A 295 -38.19 -36.93 -4.77
C MET A 295 -38.84 -36.41 -6.06
N THR A 296 -39.51 -35.26 -5.99
CA THR A 296 -40.13 -34.65 -7.17
C THR A 296 -39.08 -33.87 -7.95
N THR A 297 -38.95 -34.17 -9.25
CA THR A 297 -38.01 -33.45 -10.13
C THR A 297 -38.71 -32.26 -10.75
N PHE A 298 -38.33 -31.03 -10.37
CA PHE A 298 -38.78 -29.83 -11.05
C PHE A 298 -37.86 -29.53 -12.24
N VAL A 299 -38.44 -29.23 -13.40
CA VAL A 299 -37.72 -28.89 -14.62
C VAL A 299 -38.14 -27.50 -15.08
N PHE A 300 -37.17 -26.69 -15.47
CA PHE A 300 -37.33 -25.34 -15.99
C PHE A 300 -36.60 -25.24 -17.34
N CYS A 301 -37.28 -24.78 -18.39
CA CYS A 301 -36.65 -24.53 -19.69
C CYS A 301 -36.05 -23.12 -19.73
N ASN A 302 -34.75 -23.04 -20.00
CA ASN A 302 -33.99 -21.79 -20.00
C ASN A 302 -34.39 -20.88 -21.18
N GLU A 303 -34.80 -21.46 -22.31
CA GLU A 303 -35.14 -20.73 -23.53
C GLU A 303 -36.50 -20.00 -23.49
N CYS A 304 -37.50 -20.55 -22.79
CA CYS A 304 -38.88 -20.05 -22.81
C CYS A 304 -39.55 -19.92 -21.42
N GLY A 305 -38.77 -20.08 -20.35
CA GLY A 305 -39.24 -19.94 -18.96
C GLY A 305 -40.26 -20.99 -18.51
N ASN A 306 -40.56 -22.01 -19.32
CA ASN A 306 -41.59 -22.99 -19.00
C ASN A 306 -41.13 -23.90 -17.86
N ARG A 307 -41.91 -23.99 -16.77
CA ARG A 307 -41.63 -24.86 -15.62
C ARG A 307 -42.66 -25.99 -15.53
N TRP A 308 -42.20 -27.21 -15.27
CA TRP A 308 -43.06 -28.37 -15.02
C TRP A 308 -42.45 -29.30 -13.96
N LYS A 309 -43.19 -30.34 -13.59
CA LYS A 309 -42.72 -31.43 -12.75
C LYS A 309 -42.55 -32.69 -13.59
N PHE A 310 -41.53 -33.47 -13.29
CA PHE A 310 -41.32 -34.83 -13.75
C PHE A 310 -41.43 -35.75 -12.53
N CYS A 311 -42.16 -36.85 -12.68
CA CYS A 311 -42.59 -37.77 -11.64
C CYS A 311 -42.46 -39.21 -12.18
#